data_AF-A0A662PFY4-F1
#
_entry.id   AF-A0A662PFY4-F1
#
_cell.length_a   1.000
_cell.length_b   1.000
_cell.length_c   1.000
_cell.angle_alpha   90.00
_cell.angle_beta   90.00
_cell.angle_gamma   90.00
#
_symmetry.space_group_name_H-M   'P 1'
#
loop_
_entity.id
_entity.type
_entity.pdbx_description
1 polymer ?
#
loop_
_entity_poly.entity_id
_entity_poly.type
_entity_poly.pdbx_seq_one_letter_code
_entity_poly.pdbx_strand_id
1 'polypeptide(L)'
;MNERLLRIKKEKNRKRPKFLRQETWKFIKFKNKPTWRKPRGHSSRMRRKLKGNPPVVNIGYRNPKLVRGYHPCGLPEVLVHNTNDLENLKDVAVRIGNVGTKKKIEILKRALEKDLKLLNPKIKFVKVSSEEDIIDNIDIKDYTQSFIISKKLSDEDREKIEQKAEELGIVLQE
;
A
#
# COMPACT_ATOMS: atom_id res chain seq x y z
N MET A 1 -19.63 9.72 -7.03
CA MET A 1 -18.88 9.48 -5.77
C MET A 1 -19.79 9.76 -4.57
N ASN A 2 -19.98 8.81 -3.63
CA ASN A 2 -20.82 9.06 -2.44
C ASN A 2 -20.01 9.71 -1.29
N GLU A 3 -19.56 10.96 -1.49
CA GLU A 3 -18.68 11.70 -0.57
C GLU A 3 -19.20 11.76 0.87
N ARG A 4 -20.52 11.98 1.02
CA ARG A 4 -21.21 11.97 2.31
C ARG A 4 -20.97 10.66 3.07
N LEU A 5 -21.09 9.51 2.40
CA LEU A 5 -20.91 8.20 3.03
C LEU A 5 -19.44 7.96 3.41
N LEU A 6 -18.50 8.46 2.61
CA LEU A 6 -17.07 8.38 2.91
C LEU A 6 -16.72 9.23 4.14
N ARG A 7 -17.30 10.42 4.27
CA ARG A 7 -17.19 11.27 5.47
C ARG A 7 -17.73 10.57 6.72
N ILE A 8 -18.93 9.98 6.64
CA ILE A 8 -19.54 9.21 7.72
C ILE A 8 -18.63 8.04 8.12
N LYS A 9 -18.10 7.29 7.15
CA LYS A 9 -17.16 6.19 7.39
C LYS A 9 -15.91 6.69 8.13
N LYS A 10 -15.31 7.80 7.70
CA LYS A 10 -14.13 8.40 8.35
C LYS A 10 -14.42 8.75 9.81
N GLU A 11 -15.56 9.38 10.06
CA GLU A 11 -15.96 9.74 11.43
C GLU A 11 -16.23 8.51 12.31
N LYS A 12 -16.97 7.51 11.80
CA LYS A 12 -17.22 6.24 12.51
C LYS A 12 -15.92 5.52 12.82
N ASN A 13 -14.98 5.46 11.87
CA ASN A 13 -13.67 4.84 12.07
C ASN A 13 -12.85 5.58 13.13
N ARG A 14 -12.88 6.92 13.15
CA ARG A 14 -12.17 7.74 14.15
C ARG A 14 -12.67 7.47 15.57
N LYS A 15 -13.98 7.35 15.74
CA LYS A 15 -14.62 7.06 17.04
C LYS A 15 -14.58 5.57 17.41
N ARG A 16 -14.17 4.67 16.50
CA ARG A 16 -14.24 3.23 16.72
C ARG A 16 -13.13 2.79 17.70
N PRO A 17 -13.48 2.03 18.75
CA PRO A 17 -12.50 1.43 19.66
C PRO A 17 -11.61 0.42 18.92
N LYS A 18 -10.39 0.19 19.40
CA LYS A 18 -9.44 -0.77 18.82
C LYS A 18 -9.87 -2.25 18.94
N PHE A 19 -10.94 -2.53 19.70
CA PHE A 19 -11.46 -3.88 20.00
C PHE A 19 -10.37 -4.86 20.44
N LEU A 20 -9.86 -4.65 21.66
CA LEU A 20 -8.89 -5.54 22.28
C LEU A 20 -9.58 -6.54 23.23
N ARG A 21 -8.90 -7.65 23.55
CA ARG A 21 -9.33 -8.56 24.62
C ARG A 21 -9.35 -7.83 25.97
N GLN A 22 -10.16 -8.33 26.90
CA GLN A 22 -10.09 -7.92 28.31
C GLN A 22 -8.66 -8.04 28.86
N GLU A 23 -8.25 -7.06 29.67
CA GLU A 23 -6.96 -7.03 30.38
C GLU A 23 -5.72 -7.17 29.47
N THR A 24 -5.83 -6.71 28.21
CA THR A 24 -4.69 -6.76 27.26
C THR A 24 -3.48 -6.00 27.77
N TRP A 25 -3.69 -4.92 28.54
CA TRP A 25 -2.62 -4.12 29.15
C TRP A 25 -1.93 -4.79 30.35
N LYS A 26 -2.59 -5.75 31.02
CA LYS A 26 -2.12 -6.37 32.26
C LYS A 26 -1.09 -7.48 32.00
N PHE A 27 -1.29 -8.25 30.92
CA PHE A 27 -0.45 -9.41 30.62
C PHE A 27 0.40 -9.18 29.37
N ILE A 28 1.71 -9.34 29.48
CA ILE A 28 2.67 -9.18 28.37
C ILE A 28 2.30 -10.08 27.19
N LYS A 29 1.90 -11.34 27.45
CA LYS A 29 1.42 -12.27 26.41
C LYS A 29 0.26 -11.72 25.57
N PHE A 30 -0.62 -10.91 26.16
CA PHE A 30 -1.73 -10.29 25.44
C PHE A 30 -1.31 -8.98 24.78
N LYS A 31 -0.42 -8.21 25.43
CA LYS A 31 0.17 -7.01 24.87
C LYS A 31 0.95 -7.29 23.59
N ASN A 32 1.72 -8.38 23.53
CA ASN A 32 2.51 -8.78 22.37
C ASN A 32 1.65 -9.28 21.19
N LYS A 33 0.44 -9.80 21.48
CA LYS A 33 -0.52 -10.27 20.46
C LYS A 33 -1.91 -9.67 20.69
N PRO A 34 -2.07 -8.35 20.45
CA PRO A 34 -3.31 -7.63 20.74
C PRO A 34 -4.40 -8.09 19.78
N THR A 35 -5.26 -8.99 20.25
CA THR A 35 -6.32 -9.61 19.45
C THR A 35 -7.64 -9.54 20.19
N TRP A 36 -8.75 -9.36 19.47
CA TRP A 36 -10.09 -9.48 20.04
C TRP A 36 -10.39 -10.92 20.44
N ARG A 37 -10.98 -11.11 21.62
CA ARG A 37 -11.68 -12.35 22.00
C ARG A 37 -12.96 -11.98 22.73
N LYS A 38 -14.07 -12.64 22.39
CA LYS A 38 -15.35 -12.43 23.05
C LYS A 38 -15.22 -12.77 24.55
N PRO A 39 -15.52 -11.84 25.47
CA PRO A 39 -15.48 -12.14 26.90
C PRO A 39 -16.61 -13.12 27.24
N ARG A 40 -16.26 -14.27 27.84
CA ARG A 40 -17.20 -15.36 28.15
C ARG A 40 -17.58 -15.47 29.62
N GLY A 41 -16.67 -15.10 30.52
CA GLY A 41 -16.84 -15.31 31.96
C GLY A 41 -18.08 -14.61 32.54
N HIS A 42 -18.77 -15.28 33.46
CA HIS A 42 -20.00 -14.75 34.09
C HIS A 42 -19.76 -13.40 34.76
N SER A 43 -18.67 -13.29 35.53
CA SER A 43 -18.23 -12.09 36.25
C SER A 43 -17.53 -11.04 35.39
N SER A 44 -17.35 -11.26 34.08
CA SER A 44 -16.66 -10.31 33.21
C SER A 44 -17.44 -8.99 33.10
N ARG A 45 -16.85 -7.91 33.63
CA ARG A 45 -17.43 -6.55 33.58
C ARG A 45 -17.60 -6.06 32.14
N MET A 46 -16.67 -6.43 31.27
CA MET A 46 -16.71 -6.17 29.83
C MET A 46 -17.89 -6.89 29.15
N ARG A 47 -18.13 -8.18 29.48
CA ARG A 47 -19.29 -8.94 28.97
C ARG A 47 -20.61 -8.28 29.38
N ARG A 48 -20.69 -7.82 30.63
CA ARG A 48 -21.82 -7.10 31.21
C ARG A 48 -21.95 -5.64 30.73
N LYS A 49 -21.01 -5.15 29.90
CA LYS A 49 -20.96 -3.79 29.34
C LYS A 49 -21.01 -2.68 30.42
N LEU A 50 -20.36 -2.92 31.58
CA LEU A 50 -20.30 -1.92 32.65
C LEU A 50 -19.45 -0.71 32.24
N LYS A 51 -19.88 0.50 32.64
CA LYS A 51 -19.15 1.76 32.41
C LYS A 51 -17.71 1.65 32.91
N GLY A 52 -16.77 2.28 32.21
CA GLY A 52 -15.33 2.23 32.49
C GLY A 52 -14.61 1.02 31.88
N ASN A 53 -15.32 0.06 31.30
CA ASN A 53 -14.71 -1.04 30.55
C ASN A 53 -14.76 -0.77 29.03
N PRO A 54 -13.78 -1.28 28.25
CA PRO A 54 -13.83 -1.16 26.80
C PRO A 54 -15.10 -1.77 26.21
N PRO A 55 -15.69 -1.15 25.16
CA PRO A 55 -16.90 -1.65 24.51
C PRO A 55 -16.68 -3.00 23.81
N VAL A 56 -17.74 -3.81 23.79
CA VAL A 56 -17.77 -5.11 23.11
C VAL A 56 -18.14 -4.95 21.64
N VAL A 57 -17.53 -5.74 20.75
CA VAL A 57 -17.86 -5.77 19.32
C VAL A 57 -19.35 -6.05 19.11
N ASN A 58 -20.00 -5.24 18.27
CA ASN A 58 -21.40 -5.38 17.88
C ASN A 58 -21.58 -5.04 16.38
N ILE A 59 -22.75 -5.38 15.81
CA ILE A 59 -23.05 -5.12 14.39
C ILE A 59 -23.21 -3.62 14.08
N GLY A 60 -23.61 -2.80 15.05
CA GLY A 60 -23.81 -1.35 14.89
C GLY A 60 -22.54 -0.58 14.55
N TYR A 61 -21.37 -1.13 14.92
CA TYR A 61 -20.09 -0.56 14.51
C TYR A 61 -19.81 -0.68 13.01
N ARG A 62 -20.58 -1.44 12.22
CA ARG A 62 -20.30 -1.64 10.79
C ARG A 62 -20.35 -0.33 9.99
N ASN A 63 -19.50 -0.22 8.97
CA ASN A 63 -19.50 0.89 8.02
C ASN A 63 -20.66 0.76 7.00
N PRO A 64 -21.12 1.86 6.38
CA PRO A 64 -22.15 1.83 5.34
C PRO A 64 -21.77 0.86 4.22
N LYS A 65 -22.74 0.13 3.65
CA LYS A 65 -22.49 -1.00 2.74
C LYS A 65 -21.69 -0.57 1.50
N LEU A 66 -22.06 0.56 0.89
CA LEU A 66 -21.50 1.04 -0.38
C LEU A 66 -20.01 1.42 -0.30
N VAL A 67 -19.57 1.99 0.84
CA VAL A 67 -18.18 2.47 1.01
C VAL A 67 -17.33 1.54 1.88
N ARG A 68 -17.87 0.38 2.25
CA ARG A 68 -17.18 -0.60 3.08
C ARG A 68 -16.03 -1.21 2.27
N GLY A 69 -14.84 -1.25 2.85
CA GLY A 69 -13.65 -1.80 2.17
C GLY A 69 -12.91 -0.81 1.27
N TYR A 70 -13.49 0.35 0.93
CA TYR A 70 -12.81 1.34 0.08
C TYR A 70 -11.57 1.92 0.78
N HIS A 71 -10.56 2.29 0.01
CA HIS A 71 -9.41 3.04 0.49
C HIS A 71 -9.85 4.47 0.91
N PRO A 72 -9.12 5.19 1.79
CA PRO A 72 -9.41 6.59 2.13
C PRO A 72 -9.47 7.54 0.93
N CYS A 73 -8.82 7.21 -0.20
CA CYS A 73 -8.98 7.95 -1.46
C CYS A 73 -10.39 7.85 -2.05
N GLY A 74 -11.21 6.92 -1.57
CA GLY A 74 -12.58 6.70 -2.01
C GLY A 74 -12.75 5.69 -3.14
N LEU A 75 -11.68 5.07 -3.59
CA LEU A 75 -11.72 3.96 -4.56
C LEU A 75 -11.72 2.60 -3.86
N PRO A 76 -12.33 1.56 -4.45
CA PRO A 76 -12.09 0.18 -4.02
C PRO A 76 -10.62 -0.20 -4.26
N GLU A 77 -10.08 -1.03 -3.38
CA GLU A 77 -8.69 -1.49 -3.47
C GLU A 77 -8.63 -2.87 -4.13
N VAL A 78 -7.70 -3.05 -5.08
CA VAL A 78 -7.43 -4.35 -5.73
C VAL A 78 -5.96 -4.70 -5.56
N LEU A 79 -5.70 -5.94 -5.17
CA LEU A 79 -4.35 -6.49 -5.06
C LEU A 79 -3.93 -7.07 -6.41
N VAL A 80 -2.77 -6.66 -6.93
CA VAL A 80 -2.26 -7.04 -8.25
C VAL A 80 -0.88 -7.70 -8.13
N HIS A 81 -0.64 -8.73 -8.94
CA HIS A 81 0.62 -9.48 -8.97
C HIS A 81 1.31 -9.49 -10.33
N ASN A 82 0.58 -9.23 -11.42
CA ASN A 82 1.10 -9.23 -12.78
C ASN A 82 0.47 -8.08 -13.61
N THR A 83 0.94 -7.89 -14.84
CA THR A 83 0.44 -6.86 -15.78
C THR A 83 -0.95 -7.19 -16.32
N ASN A 84 -1.28 -8.47 -16.52
CA ASN A 84 -2.58 -8.91 -17.05
C ASN A 84 -3.73 -8.57 -16.09
N ASP A 85 -3.49 -8.61 -14.78
CA ASP A 85 -4.45 -8.23 -13.74
C ASP A 85 -4.89 -6.76 -13.89
N LEU A 86 -4.09 -5.90 -14.55
CA LEU A 86 -4.41 -4.49 -14.79
C LEU A 86 -5.29 -4.27 -16.02
N GLU A 87 -5.48 -5.28 -16.88
CA GLU A 87 -6.12 -5.08 -18.18
C GLU A 87 -7.58 -4.64 -18.05
N ASN A 88 -8.32 -5.27 -17.13
CA ASN A 88 -9.76 -5.08 -16.95
C ASN A 88 -10.13 -4.14 -15.79
N LEU A 89 -9.15 -3.49 -15.16
CA LEU A 89 -9.40 -2.61 -14.01
C LEU A 89 -9.72 -1.18 -14.46
N LYS A 90 -10.80 -0.62 -13.91
CA LYS A 90 -11.22 0.78 -14.08
C LYS A 90 -11.71 1.33 -12.74
N ASP A 91 -11.42 2.60 -12.45
CA ASP A 91 -11.84 3.30 -11.22
C ASP A 91 -11.47 2.59 -9.90
N VAL A 92 -10.31 1.92 -9.87
CA VAL A 92 -9.81 1.23 -8.68
C VAL A 92 -8.46 1.79 -8.23
N ALA A 93 -8.19 1.69 -6.93
CA ALA A 93 -6.86 1.89 -6.41
C ALA A 93 -6.11 0.56 -6.39
N VAL A 94 -4.95 0.52 -7.04
CA VAL A 94 -4.14 -0.69 -7.16
C VAL A 94 -3.12 -0.75 -6.03
N ARG A 95 -3.06 -1.89 -5.34
CA ARG A 95 -1.96 -2.26 -4.45
C ARG A 95 -1.14 -3.36 -5.11
N ILE A 96 0.15 -3.12 -5.27
CA ILE A 96 1.08 -4.14 -5.74
C ILE A 96 1.35 -5.11 -4.59
N GLY A 97 1.19 -6.41 -4.85
CA GLY A 97 1.47 -7.48 -3.89
C GLY A 97 2.98 -7.70 -3.67
N ASN A 98 3.33 -8.90 -3.22
CA ASN A 98 4.73 -9.29 -3.10
C ASN A 98 5.26 -9.71 -4.47
N VAL A 99 5.87 -8.77 -5.18
CA VAL A 99 6.36 -8.94 -6.56
C VAL A 99 7.81 -8.47 -6.63
N GLY A 100 8.63 -9.16 -7.43
CA GLY A 100 10.03 -8.77 -7.66
C GLY A 100 10.15 -7.40 -8.33
N THR A 101 11.31 -6.75 -8.20
CA THR A 101 11.54 -5.38 -8.70
C THR A 101 11.29 -5.24 -10.19
N LYS A 102 11.75 -6.20 -11.01
CA LYS A 102 11.52 -6.20 -12.47
C LYS A 102 10.03 -6.13 -12.83
N LYS A 103 9.23 -7.08 -12.32
CA LYS A 103 7.78 -7.09 -12.53
C LYS A 103 7.08 -5.87 -11.92
N LYS A 104 7.61 -5.32 -10.82
CA LYS A 104 7.06 -4.10 -10.22
C LYS A 104 7.22 -2.88 -11.14
N ILE A 105 8.34 -2.77 -11.86
CA ILE A 105 8.58 -1.73 -12.87
C ILE A 105 7.57 -1.88 -14.01
N GLU A 106 7.40 -3.10 -14.55
CA GLU A 106 6.45 -3.39 -15.63
C GLU A 106 4.99 -3.04 -15.24
N ILE A 107 4.57 -3.43 -14.03
CA ILE A 107 3.26 -3.09 -13.47
C ILE A 107 3.09 -1.58 -13.32
N LEU A 108 4.14 -0.87 -12.90
CA LEU A 108 4.10 0.59 -12.73
C LEU A 108 3.94 1.31 -14.07
N LYS A 109 4.73 0.95 -15.09
CA LYS A 109 4.60 1.50 -16.46
C LYS A 109 3.18 1.31 -16.98
N ARG A 110 2.69 0.06 -16.93
CA ARG A 110 1.36 -0.27 -17.43
C ARG A 110 0.22 0.41 -16.65
N ALA A 111 0.42 0.65 -15.35
CA ALA A 111 -0.54 1.39 -14.53
C ALA A 111 -0.56 2.89 -14.86
N LEU A 112 0.59 3.50 -15.13
CA LEU A 112 0.73 4.89 -15.56
C LEU A 112 0.05 5.11 -16.93
N GLU A 113 0.30 4.21 -17.89
CA GLU A 113 -0.36 4.24 -19.21
C GLU A 113 -1.90 4.20 -19.09
N LYS A 114 -2.42 3.51 -18.07
CA LYS A 114 -3.87 3.35 -17.83
C LYS A 114 -4.46 4.38 -16.87
N ASP A 115 -3.66 5.34 -16.39
CA ASP A 115 -4.02 6.33 -15.37
C ASP A 115 -4.63 5.69 -14.09
N LEU A 116 -4.08 4.54 -13.67
CA LEU A 116 -4.52 3.83 -12.47
C LEU A 116 -3.77 4.33 -11.23
N LYS A 117 -4.51 4.61 -10.16
CA LYS A 117 -3.93 5.09 -8.90
C LYS A 117 -3.23 3.98 -8.13
N LEU A 118 -1.91 4.04 -8.04
CA LEU A 118 -1.10 3.12 -7.23
C LEU A 118 -0.95 3.58 -5.78
N LEU A 119 -1.16 2.66 -4.83
CA LEU A 119 -1.07 2.93 -3.39
C LEU A 119 0.34 2.79 -2.82
N ASN A 120 1.19 1.96 -3.44
CA ASN A 120 2.55 1.65 -2.99
C ASN A 120 3.59 1.70 -4.13
N PRO A 121 3.74 2.86 -4.80
CA PRO A 121 4.52 2.96 -6.04
C PRO A 121 6.03 2.89 -5.85
N LYS A 122 6.56 3.10 -4.62
CA LYS A 122 8.00 3.20 -4.37
C LYS A 122 8.81 1.98 -4.84
N ILE A 123 9.85 2.22 -5.62
CA ILE A 123 10.83 1.23 -6.10
C ILE A 123 12.21 1.57 -5.52
N LYS A 124 12.93 0.55 -5.01
CA LYS A 124 14.24 0.75 -4.37
C LYS A 124 15.33 1.10 -5.37
N PHE A 125 15.47 0.31 -6.43
CA PHE A 125 16.46 0.54 -7.46
C PHE A 125 15.96 0.01 -8.81
N VAL A 126 16.43 0.61 -9.88
CA VAL A 126 16.30 0.11 -11.25
C VAL A 126 17.70 -0.21 -11.75
N LYS A 127 17.88 -1.40 -12.33
CA LYS A 127 19.15 -1.77 -12.97
C LYS A 127 19.11 -1.27 -14.41
N VAL A 128 20.12 -0.53 -14.81
CA VAL A 128 20.28 -0.02 -16.17
C VAL A 128 21.40 -0.79 -16.85
N SER A 129 21.14 -1.31 -18.06
CA SER A 129 22.16 -2.03 -18.87
C SER A 129 22.45 -1.35 -20.20
N SER A 130 21.49 -0.62 -20.77
CA SER A 130 21.64 0.13 -22.02
C SER A 130 21.12 1.57 -21.89
N GLU A 131 21.45 2.43 -22.87
CA GLU A 131 20.90 3.79 -22.97
C GLU A 131 19.38 3.77 -23.16
N GLU A 132 18.87 2.78 -23.89
CA GLU A 132 17.45 2.56 -24.15
C GLU A 132 16.66 2.34 -22.85
N ASP A 133 17.24 1.61 -21.88
CA ASP A 133 16.63 1.39 -20.57
C ASP A 133 16.38 2.72 -19.82
N ILE A 134 17.21 3.75 -20.03
CA ILE A 134 17.04 5.04 -19.36
C ILE A 134 15.84 5.79 -19.94
N ILE A 135 15.74 5.81 -21.27
CA ILE A 135 14.63 6.44 -21.99
C ILE A 135 13.31 5.78 -21.58
N ASP A 136 13.28 4.45 -21.58
CA ASP A 136 12.11 3.64 -21.24
C ASP A 136 11.63 3.81 -19.80
N ASN A 137 12.51 4.23 -18.88
CA ASN A 137 12.19 4.38 -17.45
C ASN A 137 12.06 5.83 -17.00
N ILE A 138 12.05 6.79 -17.95
CA ILE A 138 11.96 8.21 -17.64
C ILE A 138 10.67 8.54 -16.87
N ASP A 139 9.55 7.92 -17.25
CA ASP A 139 8.23 8.13 -16.63
C ASP A 139 8.16 7.66 -15.18
N ILE A 140 9.11 6.82 -14.77
CA ILE A 140 9.15 6.20 -13.44
C ILE A 140 10.09 6.95 -12.50
N LYS A 141 10.84 7.95 -13.00
CA LYS A 141 11.88 8.67 -12.25
C LYS A 141 11.41 9.13 -10.87
N ASP A 142 10.19 9.65 -10.76
CA ASP A 142 9.60 10.16 -9.51
C ASP A 142 9.31 9.06 -8.46
N TYR A 143 9.18 7.81 -8.89
CA TYR A 143 8.82 6.68 -8.04
C TYR A 143 10.04 5.82 -7.64
N THR A 144 11.19 6.08 -8.22
CA THR A 144 12.46 5.36 -8.00
C THR A 144 13.40 6.10 -7.05
N GLN A 145 14.05 5.36 -6.16
CA GLN A 145 15.05 5.95 -5.25
C GLN A 145 16.43 6.07 -5.89
N SER A 146 16.83 5.10 -6.71
CA SER A 146 18.11 5.15 -7.44
C SER A 146 18.11 4.29 -8.70
N PHE A 147 18.97 4.69 -9.64
CA PHE A 147 19.32 3.91 -10.82
C PHE A 147 20.72 3.36 -10.60
N ILE A 148 20.89 2.04 -10.70
CA ILE A 148 22.15 1.34 -10.46
C ILE A 148 22.67 0.79 -11.79
N ILE A 149 23.93 1.10 -12.10
CA ILE A 149 24.61 0.56 -13.27
C ILE A 149 25.15 -0.84 -12.98
N SER A 150 25.03 -1.74 -13.95
CA SER A 150 25.62 -3.07 -13.84
C SER A 150 27.16 -2.99 -13.88
N LYS A 151 27.82 -3.46 -12.81
CA LYS A 151 29.30 -3.51 -12.70
C LYS A 151 30.01 -4.39 -13.75
N LYS A 152 29.26 -5.13 -14.57
CA LYS A 152 29.81 -6.01 -15.62
C LYS A 152 29.90 -5.33 -16.99
N LEU A 153 29.46 -4.08 -17.11
CA LEU A 153 29.42 -3.36 -18.37
C LEU A 153 30.78 -2.75 -18.71
N SER A 154 31.10 -2.65 -20.01
CA SER A 154 32.30 -1.99 -20.56
C SER A 154 32.35 -0.52 -20.15
N ASP A 155 33.54 0.03 -19.98
CA ASP A 155 33.73 1.42 -19.55
C ASP A 155 33.15 2.40 -20.60
N GLU A 156 33.26 2.10 -21.89
CA GLU A 156 32.65 2.89 -22.98
C GLU A 156 31.12 2.97 -22.87
N ASP A 157 30.46 1.87 -22.49
CA ASP A 157 29.00 1.83 -22.39
C ASP A 157 28.50 2.49 -21.10
N ARG A 158 29.32 2.53 -20.05
CA ARG A 158 29.01 3.30 -18.83
C ARG A 158 29.04 4.79 -19.09
N GLU A 159 30.06 5.26 -19.81
CA GLU A 159 30.20 6.68 -20.14
C GLU A 159 29.01 7.19 -20.95
N LYS A 160 28.52 6.40 -21.92
CA LYS A 160 27.31 6.75 -22.67
C LYS A 160 26.05 6.79 -21.78
N ILE A 161 25.90 5.83 -20.87
CA ILE A 161 24.79 5.78 -19.91
C ILE A 161 24.82 7.00 -18.98
N GLU A 162 26.00 7.40 -18.51
CA GLU A 162 26.20 8.57 -17.64
C GLU A 162 25.86 9.87 -18.37
N GLN A 163 26.40 10.08 -19.57
CA GLN A 163 26.08 11.25 -20.41
C GLN A 163 24.57 11.37 -20.65
N LYS A 164 23.90 10.25 -20.95
CA LYS A 164 22.46 10.24 -21.17
C LYS A 164 21.65 10.46 -19.89
N ALA A 165 22.11 9.93 -18.76
CA ALA A 165 21.47 10.16 -17.46
C ALA A 165 21.61 11.62 -17.02
N GLU A 166 22.76 12.27 -17.26
CA GLU A 166 22.98 13.68 -17.00
C GLU A 166 22.05 14.56 -17.86
N GLU A 167 21.92 14.27 -19.16
CA GLU A 167 20.98 14.95 -20.06
C GLU A 167 19.54 14.90 -19.54
N LEU A 168 19.13 13.74 -18.99
CA LEU A 168 17.80 13.51 -18.42
C LEU A 168 17.69 13.90 -16.94
N GLY A 169 18.78 14.41 -16.34
CA GLY A 169 18.88 14.83 -14.94
C GLY A 169 18.60 13.72 -13.92
N ILE A 170 18.96 12.47 -14.23
CA ILE A 170 18.78 11.30 -13.36
C ILE A 170 20.06 11.09 -12.55
N VAL A 171 19.93 11.00 -11.22
CA VAL A 171 21.08 10.69 -10.34
C VAL A 171 21.32 9.18 -10.33
N LEU A 172 22.46 8.77 -10.89
CA LEU A 172 22.93 7.39 -10.87
C LEU A 172 23.65 7.09 -9.54
N GLN A 173 23.56 5.85 -9.09
CA GLN A 173 24.34 5.30 -7.98
C GLN A 173 25.20 4.14 -8.48
N GLU A 174 26.43 4.04 -7.97
CA GLU A 174 27.36 2.93 -8.25
C GLU A 174 26.97 1.59 -7.61
#